data_AF-A0A7T1WRM8-F1
#
_entry.id   AF-A0A7T1WRM8-F1
#
_cell.length_a   1.000
_cell.length_b   1.000
_cell.length_c   1.000
_cell.angle_alpha   90.00
_cell.angle_beta   90.00
_cell.angle_gamma   90.00
#
_symmetry.space_group_name_H-M   'P 1'
#
loop_
_entity.id
_entity.type
_entity.pdbx_description
1 polymer ?
#
loop_
_entity_poly.entity_id
_entity_poly.type
_entity_poly.pdbx_seq_one_letter_code
_entity_poly.pdbx_strand_id
1 'polypeptide(L)'
;MPRRMVRAVLTLVMVAAAVLVGTSAVATAGPARAADGCFTWNRDLAEGASGDDVKQLQVRVSGYPASGEVIAVDGQFGPATKAAVTRFQQAYGLSASGKADAATYNKIYELQDDDCSPVHFAFGELNNCNSDWSGGAVSAAEAKSNALRTMWKLEAMRHALGDESIRVTSGFRSKACNDQVGGAPSSRHLFGDAADLGSGPHSLCTLAKEARNRGFHGILGPGYPGHDDHTHVDHRSSKYWDAPNCGVSS
;
A
#
# COMPACT_ATOMS: atom_id res chain seq x y z
N MET A 1 18.06 33.32 89.88
CA MET A 1 18.11 32.19 90.83
C MET A 1 18.25 30.89 90.04
N PRO A 2 18.93 29.86 90.59
CA PRO A 2 19.92 29.06 89.86
C PRO A 2 19.48 27.59 89.64
N ARG A 3 20.37 26.81 88.98
CA ARG A 3 20.50 25.33 89.01
C ARG A 3 19.46 24.55 88.21
N ARG A 4 19.73 23.40 87.60
CA ARG A 4 20.92 22.56 87.36
C ARG A 4 20.43 21.39 86.47
N MET A 5 21.39 20.72 85.85
CA MET A 5 21.45 19.26 85.59
C MET A 5 21.18 18.73 84.17
N VAL A 6 22.25 18.05 83.74
CA VAL A 6 22.47 17.19 82.59
C VAL A 6 21.89 15.78 82.86
N ARG A 7 21.36 15.13 81.82
CA ARG A 7 21.46 13.68 81.49
C ARG A 7 20.72 13.45 80.17
N ALA A 8 21.43 13.33 79.04
CA ALA A 8 21.95 12.08 78.46
C ALA A 8 20.85 11.06 78.12
N VAL A 9 20.70 10.70 76.83
CA VAL A 9 20.71 9.32 76.32
C VAL A 9 20.28 9.22 74.84
N LEU A 10 21.13 8.50 74.09
CA LEU A 10 20.97 7.72 72.84
C LEU A 10 20.74 8.39 71.46
N THR A 11 21.82 8.29 70.69
CA THR A 11 21.98 8.09 69.24
C THR A 11 20.86 7.36 68.49
N LEU A 12 20.52 7.87 67.30
CA LEU A 12 20.57 7.08 66.06
C LEU A 12 20.82 7.99 64.85
N VAL A 13 22.01 7.84 64.25
CA VAL A 13 22.35 8.42 62.95
C VAL A 13 21.78 7.48 61.89
N MET A 14 20.87 7.95 61.05
CA MET A 14 20.46 7.27 59.82
C MET A 14 20.79 8.19 58.64
N VAL A 15 22.03 8.06 58.15
CA VAL A 15 22.41 8.58 56.83
C VAL A 15 21.82 7.63 55.79
N ALA A 16 20.70 8.00 55.19
CA ALA A 16 20.18 7.30 54.03
C ALA A 16 20.93 7.81 52.79
N ALA A 17 21.96 7.07 52.37
CA ALA A 17 22.59 7.26 51.06
C ALA A 17 21.65 6.69 49.98
N ALA A 18 20.93 7.58 49.28
CA ALA A 18 20.15 7.20 48.11
C ALA A 18 21.08 6.99 46.92
N VAL A 19 21.41 5.73 46.63
CA VAL A 19 22.08 5.35 45.38
C VAL A 19 21.03 5.33 44.28
N LEU A 20 21.02 6.36 43.44
CA LEU A 20 20.27 6.41 42.19
C LEU A 20 20.96 5.47 41.18
N VAL A 21 20.55 4.19 41.17
CA VAL A 21 20.88 3.27 40.08
C VAL A 21 20.02 3.67 38.88
N GLY A 22 20.62 4.36 37.91
CA GLY A 22 20.03 4.58 36.61
C GLY A 22 19.89 3.26 35.87
N THR A 23 18.67 2.73 35.77
CA THR A 23 18.38 1.58 34.92
C THR A 23 18.25 2.07 33.49
N SER A 24 19.33 1.90 32.71
CA SER A 24 19.26 1.96 31.26
C SER A 24 18.36 0.84 30.78
N ALA A 25 17.12 1.15 30.40
CA ALA A 25 16.27 0.21 29.68
C ALA A 25 16.89 0.00 28.29
N VAL A 26 17.69 -1.06 28.16
CA VAL A 26 18.09 -1.55 26.84
C VAL A 26 16.84 -2.12 26.21
N ALA A 27 16.26 -1.38 25.25
CA ALA A 27 15.23 -1.91 24.39
C ALA A 27 15.84 -3.05 23.59
N THR A 28 15.59 -4.30 24.02
CA THR A 28 15.85 -5.46 23.18
C THR A 28 14.89 -5.35 22.00
N ALA A 29 15.40 -4.90 20.85
CA ALA A 29 14.72 -5.14 19.58
C ALA A 29 14.44 -6.65 19.53
N GLY A 30 13.16 -7.02 19.56
CA GLY A 30 12.75 -8.41 19.41
C GLY A 30 13.32 -8.97 18.09
N PRO A 31 13.33 -10.30 17.93
CA PRO A 31 13.70 -10.89 16.65
C PRO A 31 12.85 -10.25 15.55
N ALA A 32 13.48 -9.87 14.43
CA ALA A 32 12.78 -9.40 13.25
C ALA A 32 11.58 -10.33 12.99
N ARG A 33 10.37 -9.77 13.11
CA ARG A 33 9.12 -10.50 12.93
C ARG A 33 9.15 -11.06 11.51
N ALA A 34 9.07 -12.40 11.41
CA ALA A 34 8.85 -13.24 10.24
C ALA A 34 9.51 -12.79 8.92
N ALA A 35 10.32 -13.68 8.33
CA ALA A 35 10.39 -13.72 6.88
C ALA A 35 8.95 -13.77 6.36
N ASP A 36 8.55 -12.74 5.64
CA ASP A 36 7.24 -12.61 5.01
C ASP A 36 7.00 -13.86 4.14
N GLY A 37 5.82 -14.48 4.26
CA GLY A 37 5.46 -15.71 3.55
C GLY A 37 5.59 -15.59 2.03
N CYS A 38 5.58 -14.36 1.50
CA CYS A 38 5.73 -14.06 0.09
C CYS A 38 7.17 -13.70 -0.33
N PHE A 39 7.78 -12.67 0.27
CA PHE A 39 9.08 -12.16 -0.18
C PHE A 39 9.85 -11.41 0.91
N THR A 40 11.14 -11.71 1.06
CA THR A 40 12.03 -11.02 2.02
C THR A 40 13.14 -10.26 1.30
N TRP A 41 13.29 -8.96 1.58
CA TRP A 41 14.43 -8.15 1.13
C TRP A 41 15.65 -8.40 2.03
N ASN A 42 16.79 -8.75 1.42
CA ASN A 42 18.04 -9.10 2.12
C ASN A 42 19.13 -8.02 2.02
N ARG A 43 18.80 -6.85 1.46
CA ARG A 43 19.70 -5.69 1.33
C ARG A 43 18.87 -4.43 1.19
N ASP A 44 19.48 -3.29 1.52
CA ASP A 44 18.92 -1.99 1.20
C ASP A 44 18.96 -1.72 -0.31
N LEU A 45 17.93 -1.06 -0.82
CA LEU A 45 17.82 -0.66 -2.22
C LEU A 45 17.82 0.87 -2.34
N ALA A 46 18.62 1.37 -3.26
CA ALA A 46 18.71 2.79 -3.58
C ALA A 46 18.92 2.96 -5.09
N GLU A 47 18.90 4.21 -5.54
CA GLU A 47 19.10 4.57 -6.94
C GLU A 47 20.36 3.90 -7.53
N GLY A 48 20.21 3.27 -8.69
CA GLY A 48 21.23 2.45 -9.35
C GLY A 48 21.17 0.95 -9.04
N ALA A 49 20.41 0.53 -8.02
CA ALA A 49 20.16 -0.90 -7.80
C ALA A 49 19.32 -1.51 -8.94
N SER A 50 19.55 -2.78 -9.23
CA SER A 50 18.71 -3.56 -10.13
C SER A 50 18.52 -4.99 -9.62
N GLY A 51 17.49 -5.67 -10.13
CA GLY A 51 17.19 -7.06 -9.79
C GLY A 51 15.70 -7.32 -9.54
N ASP A 52 15.38 -8.58 -9.23
CA ASP A 52 14.01 -8.96 -8.92
C ASP A 52 13.53 -8.37 -7.58
N ASP A 53 14.41 -8.14 -6.62
CA ASP A 53 14.11 -7.42 -5.38
C ASP A 53 13.66 -5.97 -5.63
N VAL A 54 14.19 -5.32 -6.68
CA VAL A 54 13.71 -4.02 -7.15
C VAL A 54 12.34 -4.12 -7.79
N LYS A 55 12.07 -5.14 -8.62
CA LYS A 55 10.71 -5.36 -9.18
C LYS A 55 9.69 -5.56 -8.07
N GLN A 56 10.05 -6.38 -7.09
CA GLN A 56 9.23 -6.64 -5.92
C GLN A 56 8.93 -5.34 -5.18
N LEU A 57 9.92 -4.46 -4.98
CA LEU A 57 9.71 -3.15 -4.37
C LEU A 57 8.78 -2.26 -5.22
N GLN A 58 9.03 -2.18 -6.53
CA GLN A 58 8.23 -1.38 -7.47
C GLN A 58 6.74 -1.76 -7.46
N VAL A 59 6.42 -3.05 -7.30
CA VAL A 59 5.02 -3.51 -7.12
C VAL A 59 4.39 -2.86 -5.88
N ARG A 60 5.07 -2.91 -4.73
CA ARG A 60 4.54 -2.40 -3.44
C ARG A 60 4.37 -0.89 -3.43
N VAL A 61 5.27 -0.17 -4.09
CA VAL A 61 5.19 1.30 -4.16
C VAL A 61 4.45 1.80 -5.41
N SER A 62 3.82 0.92 -6.19
CA SER A 62 3.17 1.27 -7.46
C SER A 62 1.99 2.25 -7.33
N GLY A 63 1.42 2.38 -6.13
CA GLY A 63 0.39 3.36 -5.76
C GLY A 63 0.92 4.73 -5.30
N TYR A 64 2.23 4.96 -5.36
CA TYR A 64 2.87 6.23 -4.95
C TYR A 64 3.61 6.97 -6.09
N PRO A 65 3.11 7.00 -7.35
CA PRO A 65 3.73 7.84 -8.39
C PRO A 65 3.45 9.33 -8.12
N ALA A 66 3.95 10.20 -9.00
CA ALA A 66 3.40 11.55 -9.10
C ALA A 66 1.96 11.49 -9.65
N SER A 67 1.15 12.52 -9.38
CA SER A 67 -0.21 12.62 -9.90
C SER A 67 -0.21 12.52 -11.43
N GLY A 68 -1.03 11.61 -11.97
CA GLY A 68 -1.14 11.36 -13.40
C GLY A 68 -0.02 10.53 -14.03
N GLU A 69 0.91 10.02 -13.23
CA GLU A 69 2.03 9.19 -13.68
C GLU A 69 1.88 7.74 -13.22
N VAL A 70 2.69 6.84 -13.79
CA VAL A 70 2.83 5.44 -13.38
C VAL A 70 4.30 5.09 -13.14
N ILE A 71 4.55 4.11 -12.26
CA ILE A 71 5.89 3.56 -12.05
C ILE A 71 6.03 2.29 -12.89
N ALA A 72 7.13 2.19 -13.62
CA ALA A 72 7.50 0.97 -14.32
C ALA A 72 7.95 -0.11 -13.33
N VAL A 73 7.59 -1.36 -13.60
CA VAL A 73 8.06 -2.55 -12.85
C VAL A 73 9.11 -3.25 -13.70
N ASP A 74 10.25 -2.60 -13.89
CA ASP A 74 11.33 -3.01 -14.79
C ASP A 74 12.54 -3.62 -14.05
N GLY A 75 12.55 -3.54 -12.72
CA GLY A 75 13.66 -4.00 -11.90
C GLY A 75 14.86 -3.05 -11.91
N GLN A 76 14.67 -1.80 -12.34
CA GLN A 76 15.68 -0.74 -12.27
C GLN A 76 15.26 0.32 -11.26
N PHE A 77 16.10 0.55 -10.26
CA PHE A 77 15.87 1.57 -9.26
C PHE A 77 16.34 2.91 -9.82
N GLY A 78 15.52 3.52 -10.67
CA GLY A 78 15.74 4.86 -11.21
C GLY A 78 15.11 5.98 -10.36
N PRO A 79 15.15 7.24 -10.86
CA PRO A 79 14.57 8.39 -10.18
C PRO A 79 13.07 8.25 -9.88
N ALA A 80 12.30 7.60 -10.77
CA ALA A 80 10.88 7.34 -10.56
C ALA A 80 10.63 6.41 -9.36
N THR A 81 11.40 5.31 -9.26
CA THR A 81 11.34 4.37 -8.13
C THR A 81 11.72 5.06 -6.83
N LYS A 82 12.79 5.86 -6.81
CA LYS A 82 13.20 6.66 -5.65
C LYS A 82 12.10 7.58 -5.18
N ALA A 83 11.50 8.33 -6.10
CA ALA A 83 10.43 9.27 -5.77
C ALA A 83 9.18 8.54 -5.23
N ALA A 84 8.90 7.33 -5.72
CA ALA A 84 7.82 6.49 -5.20
C ALA A 84 8.09 6.00 -3.77
N VAL A 85 9.31 5.53 -3.51
CA VAL A 85 9.75 5.13 -2.16
C VAL A 85 9.68 6.31 -1.20
N THR A 86 10.13 7.50 -1.61
CA THR A 86 10.01 8.72 -0.79
C THR A 86 8.56 9.03 -0.43
N ARG A 87 7.62 8.91 -1.38
CA ARG A 87 6.19 9.17 -1.13
C ARG A 87 5.55 8.11 -0.24
N PHE A 88 5.90 6.83 -0.43
CA PHE A 88 5.50 5.75 0.48
C PHE A 88 5.97 6.03 1.91
N GLN A 89 7.24 6.40 2.07
CA GLN A 89 7.81 6.74 3.38
C GLN A 89 7.08 7.92 4.02
N GLN A 90 6.81 8.98 3.25
CA GLN A 90 6.05 10.14 3.72
C GLN A 90 4.63 9.76 4.17
N ALA A 91 3.93 8.93 3.40
CA ALA A 91 2.57 8.50 3.71
C ALA A 91 2.50 7.75 5.05
N TYR A 92 3.50 6.93 5.34
CA TYR A 92 3.56 6.14 6.57
C TYR A 92 4.41 6.76 7.70
N GLY A 93 4.77 8.04 7.60
CA GLY A 93 5.50 8.76 8.65
C GLY A 93 6.93 8.26 8.88
N LEU A 94 7.54 7.62 7.89
CA LEU A 94 8.93 7.17 7.91
C LEU A 94 9.88 8.30 7.49
N SER A 95 11.19 8.09 7.73
CA SER A 95 12.22 8.97 7.15
C SER A 95 12.19 8.89 5.62
N ALA A 96 11.89 10.01 4.97
CA ALA A 96 11.67 10.10 3.52
C ALA A 96 12.99 10.14 2.71
N SER A 97 13.88 9.19 2.96
CA SER A 97 15.22 9.12 2.36
C SER A 97 15.22 8.76 0.86
N GLY A 98 14.14 8.13 0.37
CA GLY A 98 14.07 7.56 -0.98
C GLY A 98 14.92 6.30 -1.17
N LYS A 99 15.54 5.78 -0.11
CA LYS A 99 16.16 4.47 -0.05
C LYS A 99 15.20 3.51 0.61
N ALA A 100 15.01 2.32 0.07
CA ALA A 100 14.30 1.27 0.77
C ALA A 100 15.28 0.59 1.73
N ASP A 101 15.02 0.74 3.01
CA ASP A 101 15.82 0.24 4.13
C ASP A 101 14.96 -0.64 5.05
N ALA A 102 15.53 -1.15 6.13
CA ALA A 102 14.82 -1.99 7.10
C ALA A 102 13.49 -1.38 7.59
N ALA A 103 13.40 -0.06 7.81
CA ALA A 103 12.16 0.58 8.23
C ALA A 103 11.11 0.56 7.11
N THR A 104 11.54 0.79 5.87
CA THR A 104 10.69 0.70 4.68
C THR A 104 10.16 -0.73 4.49
N TYR A 105 11.02 -1.75 4.61
CA TYR A 105 10.63 -3.15 4.46
C TYR A 105 9.70 -3.61 5.57
N ASN A 106 9.98 -3.27 6.83
CA ASN A 106 9.08 -3.58 7.94
C ASN A 106 7.68 -3.00 7.72
N LYS A 107 7.60 -1.78 7.18
CA LYS A 107 6.29 -1.20 6.86
C LYS A 107 5.57 -1.92 5.73
N ILE A 108 6.31 -2.39 4.71
CA ILE A 108 5.74 -3.24 3.66
C ILE A 108 5.20 -4.56 4.25
N TYR A 109 5.97 -5.21 5.13
CA TYR A 109 5.55 -6.47 5.76
C TYR A 109 4.32 -6.33 6.65
N GLU A 110 4.10 -5.17 7.28
CA GLU A 110 2.84 -4.88 8.01
C GLU A 110 1.62 -4.79 7.08
N LEU A 111 1.84 -4.45 5.81
CA LEU A 111 0.80 -4.25 4.81
C LEU A 111 0.61 -5.46 3.90
N GLN A 112 1.41 -6.51 4.03
CA GLN A 112 1.45 -7.65 3.12
C GLN A 112 0.92 -8.92 3.78
N ASP A 113 0.11 -9.66 3.04
CA ASP A 113 -0.33 -11.03 3.36
C ASP A 113 0.61 -12.10 2.76
N ASP A 114 0.47 -13.34 3.23
CA ASP A 114 1.30 -14.49 2.85
C ASP A 114 1.34 -14.77 1.34
N ASP A 115 0.30 -14.38 0.60
CA ASP A 115 0.18 -14.57 -0.85
C ASP A 115 0.65 -13.36 -1.69
N CYS A 116 1.38 -12.45 -1.06
CA CYS A 116 1.89 -11.18 -1.59
C CYS A 116 0.87 -10.06 -1.74
N SER A 117 -0.43 -10.33 -1.62
CA SER A 117 -1.45 -9.29 -1.68
C SER A 117 -1.35 -8.33 -0.48
N PRO A 118 -1.84 -7.09 -0.59
CA PRO A 118 -1.95 -6.24 0.57
C PRO A 118 -3.10 -6.70 1.50
N VAL A 119 -2.94 -6.51 2.81
CA VAL A 119 -3.83 -7.04 3.87
C VAL A 119 -5.31 -6.66 3.77
N HIS A 120 -5.67 -5.70 2.90
CA HIS A 120 -7.05 -5.25 2.72
C HIS A 120 -7.68 -5.61 1.36
N PHE A 121 -6.96 -6.29 0.46
CA PHE A 121 -7.48 -6.69 -0.84
C PHE A 121 -7.03 -8.10 -1.20
N ALA A 122 -7.99 -8.98 -1.49
CA ALA A 122 -7.72 -10.38 -1.78
C ALA A 122 -7.90 -10.73 -3.27
N PHE A 123 -7.14 -11.72 -3.77
CA PHE A 123 -7.32 -12.22 -5.13
C PHE A 123 -8.76 -12.69 -5.43
N GLY A 124 -9.45 -13.30 -4.44
CA GLY A 124 -10.83 -13.73 -4.61
C GLY A 124 -11.81 -12.57 -4.80
N GLU A 125 -11.56 -11.43 -4.17
CA GLU A 125 -12.34 -10.20 -4.37
C GLU A 125 -12.13 -9.62 -5.79
N LEU A 126 -10.90 -9.72 -6.29
CA LEU A 126 -10.52 -9.29 -7.64
C LEU A 126 -10.83 -10.33 -8.73
N ASN A 127 -11.46 -11.46 -8.41
CA ASN A 127 -11.93 -12.42 -9.41
C ASN A 127 -13.23 -13.10 -8.96
N ASN A 128 -14.35 -12.49 -9.35
CA ASN A 128 -15.69 -13.05 -9.19
C ASN A 128 -16.18 -13.81 -10.45
N CYS A 129 -15.32 -13.96 -11.46
CA CYS A 129 -15.65 -14.60 -12.73
C CYS A 129 -15.42 -16.12 -12.69
N ASN A 130 -14.28 -16.55 -12.14
CA ASN A 130 -13.90 -17.95 -11.98
C ASN A 130 -12.86 -18.10 -10.85
N SER A 131 -12.37 -19.30 -10.58
CA SER A 131 -11.39 -19.55 -9.51
C SER A 131 -9.96 -19.76 -10.01
N ASP A 132 -9.73 -19.83 -11.32
CA ASP A 132 -8.46 -20.23 -11.93
C ASP A 132 -7.78 -19.13 -12.75
N TRP A 133 -8.43 -17.97 -12.89
CA TRP A 133 -7.93 -16.81 -13.65
C TRP A 133 -7.74 -17.10 -15.15
N SER A 134 -8.36 -18.16 -15.66
CA SER A 134 -8.23 -18.56 -17.06
C SER A 134 -9.24 -17.82 -17.96
N GLY A 135 -9.00 -17.88 -19.27
CA GLY A 135 -9.90 -17.35 -20.30
C GLY A 135 -9.81 -15.83 -20.52
N GLY A 136 -8.82 -15.15 -19.93
CA GLY A 136 -8.52 -13.74 -20.21
C GLY A 136 -7.74 -13.53 -21.52
N ALA A 137 -7.24 -12.31 -21.73
CA ALA A 137 -6.39 -11.94 -22.86
C ALA A 137 -4.90 -12.28 -22.67
N VAL A 138 -4.51 -12.67 -21.45
CA VAL A 138 -3.15 -13.06 -21.06
C VAL A 138 -3.19 -14.37 -20.26
N SER A 139 -2.02 -14.93 -19.95
CA SER A 139 -1.94 -16.11 -19.09
C SER A 139 -2.52 -15.83 -17.70
N ALA A 140 -3.03 -16.87 -17.03
CA ALA A 140 -3.55 -16.74 -15.66
C ALA A 140 -2.50 -16.16 -14.68
N ALA A 141 -1.23 -16.58 -14.81
CA ALA A 141 -0.14 -16.05 -14.00
C ALA A 141 0.11 -14.55 -14.26
N GLU A 142 0.04 -14.11 -15.52
CA GLU A 142 0.17 -12.70 -15.87
C GLU A 142 -1.03 -11.88 -15.37
N ALA A 143 -2.25 -12.39 -15.52
CA ALA A 143 -3.46 -11.75 -14.99
C ALA A 143 -3.39 -11.58 -13.47
N LYS A 144 -2.90 -12.59 -12.72
CA LYS A 144 -2.67 -12.49 -11.27
C LYS A 144 -1.58 -11.47 -10.94
N SER A 145 -0.46 -11.45 -11.68
CA SER A 145 0.61 -10.46 -11.49
C SER A 145 0.12 -9.03 -11.71
N ASN A 146 -0.73 -8.85 -12.73
CA ASN A 146 -1.40 -7.60 -13.04
C ASN A 146 -2.37 -7.17 -11.93
N ALA A 147 -3.20 -8.09 -11.44
CA ALA A 147 -4.13 -7.82 -10.35
C ALA A 147 -3.40 -7.50 -9.04
N LEU A 148 -2.28 -8.16 -8.76
CA LEU A 148 -1.44 -7.85 -7.60
C LEU A 148 -1.00 -6.39 -7.61
N ARG A 149 -0.56 -5.87 -8.76
CA ARG A 149 -0.20 -4.44 -8.90
C ARG A 149 -1.41 -3.54 -8.69
N THR A 150 -2.58 -3.92 -9.19
CA THR A 150 -3.83 -3.18 -8.95
C THR A 150 -4.16 -3.14 -7.46
N MET A 151 -4.06 -4.26 -6.74
CA MET A 151 -4.31 -4.32 -5.30
C MET A 151 -3.35 -3.42 -4.51
N TRP A 152 -2.05 -3.41 -4.82
CA TRP A 152 -1.10 -2.50 -4.16
C TRP A 152 -1.35 -1.01 -4.44
N LYS A 153 -1.91 -0.67 -5.61
CA LYS A 153 -2.40 0.69 -5.89
C LYS A 153 -3.66 1.02 -5.09
N LEU A 154 -4.58 0.07 -4.97
CA LEU A 154 -5.78 0.20 -4.15
C LEU A 154 -5.44 0.33 -2.66
N GLU A 155 -4.41 -0.35 -2.16
CA GLU A 155 -3.92 -0.18 -0.78
C GLU A 155 -3.41 1.24 -0.53
N ALA A 156 -2.60 1.77 -1.44
CA ALA A 156 -2.16 3.16 -1.35
C ALA A 156 -3.34 4.16 -1.40
N MET A 157 -4.36 3.85 -2.22
CA MET A 157 -5.58 4.64 -2.33
C MET A 157 -6.41 4.59 -1.05
N ARG A 158 -6.59 3.40 -0.47
CA ARG A 158 -7.30 3.15 0.80
C ARG A 158 -6.68 3.95 1.92
N HIS A 159 -5.36 3.89 2.06
CA HIS A 159 -4.63 4.64 3.07
C HIS A 159 -4.81 6.16 2.89
N ALA A 160 -4.70 6.65 1.66
CA ALA A 160 -4.89 8.07 1.34
C ALA A 160 -6.32 8.59 1.62
N LEU A 161 -7.31 7.69 1.61
CA LEU A 161 -8.70 8.00 1.91
C LEU A 161 -9.05 7.82 3.40
N GLY A 162 -8.05 7.75 4.28
CA GLY A 162 -8.24 7.72 5.72
C GLY A 162 -8.43 6.32 6.29
N ASP A 163 -7.84 5.31 5.64
CA ASP A 163 -7.88 3.90 6.07
C ASP A 163 -9.30 3.31 6.14
N GLU A 164 -10.25 3.88 5.38
CA GLU A 164 -11.60 3.33 5.18
C GLU A 164 -11.62 2.31 4.03
N SER A 165 -12.52 1.34 4.08
CA SER A 165 -12.61 0.27 3.07
C SER A 165 -12.98 0.80 1.68
N ILE A 166 -12.32 0.31 0.63
CA ILE A 166 -12.76 0.50 -0.77
C ILE A 166 -13.52 -0.75 -1.21
N ARG A 167 -14.75 -0.58 -1.73
CA ARG A 167 -15.57 -1.70 -2.21
C ARG A 167 -15.21 -2.04 -3.65
N VAL A 168 -14.61 -3.21 -3.89
CA VAL A 168 -14.43 -3.74 -5.25
C VAL A 168 -15.68 -4.51 -5.67
N THR A 169 -16.21 -4.21 -6.86
CA THR A 169 -17.40 -4.88 -7.41
C THR A 169 -17.08 -5.83 -8.55
N SER A 170 -15.96 -5.63 -9.23
CA SER A 170 -15.49 -6.48 -10.33
C SER A 170 -13.99 -6.28 -10.53
N GLY A 171 -13.28 -7.33 -10.97
CA GLY A 171 -11.85 -7.34 -11.23
C GLY A 171 -11.54 -8.09 -12.51
N PHE A 172 -10.76 -9.16 -12.46
CA PHE A 172 -10.54 -10.03 -13.61
C PHE A 172 -11.86 -10.54 -14.21
N ARG A 173 -11.94 -10.47 -15.55
CA ARG A 173 -12.98 -11.13 -16.33
C ARG A 173 -12.34 -12.00 -17.39
N SER A 174 -12.76 -13.27 -17.48
CA SER A 174 -12.53 -14.06 -18.69
C SER A 174 -13.31 -13.45 -19.86
N LYS A 175 -13.00 -13.86 -21.10
CA LYS A 175 -13.76 -13.45 -22.28
C LYS A 175 -15.26 -13.77 -22.13
N ALA A 176 -15.60 -14.94 -21.59
CA ALA A 176 -16.99 -15.32 -21.36
C ALA A 176 -17.68 -14.39 -20.36
N CYS A 177 -17.06 -14.09 -19.22
CA CYS A 177 -17.61 -13.15 -18.23
C CYS A 177 -17.71 -11.71 -18.78
N ASN A 178 -16.72 -11.28 -19.57
CA ASN A 178 -16.73 -9.96 -20.18
C ASN A 178 -17.86 -9.85 -21.22
N ASP A 179 -18.07 -10.87 -22.05
CA ASP A 179 -19.14 -10.89 -23.05
C ASP A 179 -20.53 -10.92 -22.37
N GLN A 180 -20.68 -11.61 -21.22
CA GLN A 180 -21.93 -11.65 -20.44
C GLN A 180 -22.39 -10.28 -19.91
N VAL A 181 -21.45 -9.40 -19.58
CA VAL A 181 -21.73 -8.03 -19.12
C VAL A 181 -21.74 -7.01 -20.27
N GLY A 182 -21.61 -7.46 -21.52
CA GLY A 182 -21.52 -6.57 -22.69
C GLY A 182 -20.24 -5.74 -22.73
N GLY A 183 -19.17 -6.21 -22.09
CA GLY A 183 -17.90 -5.49 -21.98
C GLY A 183 -17.18 -5.34 -23.33
N ALA A 184 -16.38 -4.28 -23.46
CA ALA A 184 -15.61 -4.04 -24.68
C ALA A 184 -14.60 -5.16 -24.96
N PRO A 185 -14.32 -5.51 -26.23
CA PRO A 185 -13.29 -6.50 -26.58
C PRO A 185 -11.87 -6.12 -26.13
N SER A 186 -11.59 -4.82 -26.00
CA SER A 186 -10.33 -4.26 -25.53
C SER A 186 -10.29 -4.00 -24.01
N SER A 187 -11.29 -4.49 -23.26
CA SER A 187 -11.44 -4.29 -21.82
C SER A 187 -10.18 -4.71 -21.05
N ARG A 188 -9.72 -3.85 -20.13
CA ARG A 188 -8.57 -4.12 -19.26
C ARG A 188 -8.85 -5.20 -18.20
N HIS A 189 -10.13 -5.48 -17.92
CA HIS A 189 -10.50 -6.63 -17.06
C HIS A 189 -10.02 -7.98 -17.62
N LEU A 190 -9.89 -8.10 -18.94
CA LEU A 190 -9.36 -9.31 -19.59
C LEU A 190 -7.88 -9.55 -19.30
N PHE A 191 -7.16 -8.51 -18.88
CA PHE A 191 -5.72 -8.54 -18.59
C PHE A 191 -5.43 -8.63 -17.09
N GLY A 192 -6.46 -8.56 -16.24
CA GLY A 192 -6.33 -8.58 -14.79
C GLY A 192 -5.83 -7.27 -14.18
N ASP A 193 -5.69 -6.19 -14.94
CA ASP A 193 -5.20 -4.90 -14.43
C ASP A 193 -6.27 -3.81 -14.34
N ALA A 194 -7.54 -4.22 -14.23
CA ALA A 194 -8.66 -3.33 -13.96
C ALA A 194 -9.46 -3.75 -12.71
N ALA A 195 -10.09 -2.78 -12.07
CA ALA A 195 -11.06 -2.98 -11.00
C ALA A 195 -12.22 -1.99 -11.17
N ASP A 196 -13.44 -2.47 -10.94
CA ASP A 196 -14.62 -1.63 -10.81
C ASP A 196 -14.87 -1.42 -9.31
N LEU A 197 -14.98 -0.16 -8.91
CA LEU A 197 -15.14 0.25 -7.51
C LEU A 197 -16.57 0.77 -7.29
N GLY A 198 -17.26 0.19 -6.33
CA GLY A 198 -18.61 0.60 -5.94
C GLY A 198 -18.61 1.72 -4.90
N SER A 199 -19.76 2.37 -4.75
CA SER A 199 -19.98 3.25 -3.59
C SER A 199 -19.94 2.46 -2.29
N GLY A 200 -19.51 3.13 -1.22
CA GLY A 200 -19.40 2.59 0.13
C GLY A 200 -19.17 3.74 1.11
N PRO A 201 -18.09 3.73 1.93
CA PRO A 201 -17.73 4.92 2.72
C PRO A 201 -17.31 6.11 1.84
N HIS A 202 -16.91 5.84 0.59
CA HIS A 202 -16.54 6.85 -0.40
C HIS A 202 -17.56 6.94 -1.53
N SER A 203 -17.78 8.16 -2.02
CA SER A 203 -18.53 8.37 -3.26
C SER A 203 -17.73 7.93 -4.48
N LEU A 204 -18.41 7.59 -5.58
CA LEU A 204 -17.76 7.29 -6.86
C LEU A 204 -16.83 8.43 -7.31
N CYS A 205 -17.26 9.68 -7.14
CA CYS A 205 -16.41 10.83 -7.48
C CYS A 205 -15.21 11.02 -6.56
N THR A 206 -15.30 10.61 -5.29
CA THR A 206 -14.14 10.57 -4.38
C THR A 206 -13.12 9.57 -4.90
N LEU A 207 -13.58 8.36 -5.25
CA LEU A 207 -12.74 7.30 -5.79
C LEU A 207 -12.06 7.73 -7.11
N ALA A 208 -12.84 8.26 -8.06
CA ALA A 208 -12.32 8.71 -9.36
C ALA A 208 -11.27 9.82 -9.22
N LYS A 209 -11.49 10.77 -8.30
CA LYS A 209 -10.54 11.88 -8.06
C LYS A 209 -9.23 11.39 -7.46
N GLU A 210 -9.31 10.46 -6.51
CA GLU A 210 -8.13 9.97 -5.81
C GLU A 210 -7.31 8.99 -6.66
N ALA A 211 -7.96 8.18 -7.51
CA ALA A 211 -7.28 7.27 -8.43
C ALA A 211 -6.24 7.96 -9.33
N ARG A 212 -6.42 9.27 -9.64
CA ARG A 212 -5.46 10.10 -10.38
C ARG A 212 -4.07 10.17 -9.73
N ASN A 213 -3.99 9.97 -8.41
CA ASN A 213 -2.76 10.01 -7.62
C ASN A 213 -2.12 8.63 -7.40
N ARG A 214 -2.76 7.56 -7.89
CA ARG A 214 -2.48 6.18 -7.47
C ARG A 214 -2.02 5.28 -8.61
N GLY A 215 -1.53 5.87 -9.70
CA GLY A 215 -0.97 5.13 -10.82
C GLY A 215 -2.01 4.44 -11.69
N PHE A 216 -3.23 4.96 -11.74
CA PHE A 216 -4.26 4.53 -12.68
C PHE A 216 -4.30 5.48 -13.88
N HIS A 217 -3.99 4.94 -15.06
CA HIS A 217 -4.07 5.67 -16.31
C HIS A 217 -5.46 5.56 -16.93
N GLY A 218 -6.21 4.50 -16.66
CA GLY A 218 -7.62 4.45 -17.02
C GLY A 218 -8.48 4.76 -15.82
N ILE A 219 -9.37 5.76 -15.94
CA ILE A 219 -10.36 6.12 -14.93
C ILE A 219 -11.65 6.44 -15.66
N LEU A 220 -12.71 5.67 -15.42
CA LEU A 220 -14.06 5.94 -15.92
C LEU A 220 -15.03 5.99 -14.76
N GLY A 221 -16.04 6.84 -14.84
CA GLY A 221 -16.98 7.00 -13.74
C GLY A 221 -18.17 7.88 -14.11
N PRO A 222 -18.85 8.46 -13.11
CA PRO A 222 -20.10 9.19 -13.34
C PRO A 222 -20.03 10.22 -14.47
N GLY A 223 -21.00 10.12 -15.37
CA GLY A 223 -21.14 10.90 -16.60
C GLY A 223 -20.52 10.26 -17.85
N TYR A 224 -19.68 9.23 -17.71
CA TYR A 224 -19.22 8.41 -18.83
C TYR A 224 -20.23 7.28 -19.11
N PRO A 225 -20.57 6.98 -20.39
CA PRO A 225 -21.58 5.98 -20.72
C PRO A 225 -21.34 4.63 -20.03
N GLY A 226 -22.35 4.16 -19.29
CA GLY A 226 -22.31 2.86 -18.59
C GLY A 226 -21.49 2.84 -17.29
N HIS A 227 -21.08 3.99 -16.76
CA HIS A 227 -20.22 4.08 -15.56
C HIS A 227 -20.79 5.03 -14.48
N ASP A 228 -22.11 5.23 -14.43
CA ASP A 228 -22.76 6.05 -13.40
C ASP A 228 -22.90 5.34 -12.04
N ASP A 229 -22.78 4.02 -11.99
CA ASP A 229 -22.98 3.18 -10.80
C ASP A 229 -21.69 2.60 -10.20
N HIS A 230 -20.54 2.82 -10.85
CA HIS A 230 -19.22 2.43 -10.37
C HIS A 230 -18.12 3.39 -10.86
N THR A 231 -16.94 3.29 -10.28
CA THR A 231 -15.72 3.92 -10.81
C THR A 231 -14.79 2.82 -11.30
N HIS A 232 -14.53 2.78 -12.59
CA HIS A 232 -13.55 1.91 -13.20
C HIS A 232 -12.15 2.50 -13.04
N VAL A 233 -11.18 1.69 -12.63
CA VAL A 233 -9.77 2.03 -12.61
C VAL A 233 -8.95 0.94 -13.28
N ASP A 234 -7.95 1.31 -14.07
CA ASP A 234 -7.05 0.33 -14.68
C ASP A 234 -5.64 0.86 -14.95
N HIS A 235 -4.74 -0.09 -15.20
CA HIS A 235 -3.45 0.18 -15.80
C HIS A 235 -3.50 0.06 -17.33
N ARG A 236 -2.98 1.08 -18.00
CA ARG A 236 -2.82 1.15 -19.46
C ARG A 236 -1.64 2.05 -19.82
N SER A 237 -1.14 1.90 -21.04
CA SER A 237 0.02 2.65 -21.53
C SER A 237 -0.25 4.16 -21.58
N SER A 238 -1.43 4.56 -22.06
CA SER A 238 -1.81 5.95 -22.23
C SER A 238 -2.89 6.36 -21.24
N LYS A 239 -2.72 7.54 -20.62
CA LYS A 239 -3.73 8.15 -19.76
C LYS A 239 -5.04 8.39 -20.53
N TYR A 240 -6.14 7.92 -19.96
CA TYR A 240 -7.51 8.10 -20.42
C TYR A 240 -8.43 8.20 -19.21
N TRP A 241 -8.77 9.44 -18.84
CA TRP A 241 -9.66 9.72 -17.73
C TRP A 241 -10.94 10.37 -18.23
N ASP A 242 -12.09 9.83 -17.86
CA ASP A 242 -13.39 10.33 -18.27
C ASP A 242 -14.46 10.04 -17.20
N ALA A 243 -14.72 11.02 -16.33
CA ALA A 243 -15.82 11.02 -15.37
C ALA A 243 -16.28 12.48 -15.17
N PRO A 244 -17.02 13.05 -16.13
CA PRO A 244 -17.30 14.48 -16.18
C PRO A 244 -18.17 14.96 -15.02
N ASN A 245 -19.09 14.13 -14.51
CA ASN A 245 -19.87 14.47 -13.32
C ASN A 245 -19.01 14.56 -12.04
N CYS A 246 -17.78 14.05 -12.10
CA CYS A 246 -16.80 14.12 -11.01
C CYS A 246 -15.72 15.18 -11.24
N GLY A 247 -15.72 15.90 -12.37
CA GLY A 247 -14.66 16.84 -12.73
C GLY A 247 -13.32 16.14 -12.95
N VAL A 248 -13.34 14.92 -13.49
CA VAL A 248 -12.15 14.13 -13.84
C VAL A 248 -12.14 13.94 -15.36
N SER A 249 -11.11 14.48 -16.00
CA SER A 249 -10.84 14.34 -17.43
C SER A 249 -9.33 14.45 -17.67
N SER A 250 -8.82 13.86 -18.74
CA SER A 250 -7.41 13.92 -19.16
C SER A 250 -7.20 14.66 -20.46
#